data_AF-A0A919YQ04-F1
#
_entry.id   AF-A0A919YQ04-F1
#
_cell.length_a   1.000
_cell.length_b   1.000
_cell.length_c   1.000
_cell.angle_alpha   90.00
_cell.angle_beta   90.00
_cell.angle_gamma   90.00
#
_symmetry.space_group_name_H-M   'P 1'
#
loop_
_entity.id
_entity.type
_entity.pdbx_description
1 polymer ?
#
loop_
_entity_poly.entity_id
_entity_poly.type
_entity_poly.pdbx_seq_one_letter_code
_entity_poly.pdbx_strand_id
1 'polypeptide(L)'
;MWADIAAFLKANASETLIISIIGTILVWMYKQFKSMIDEKQQNELMTIQLKQGLFTKLELAIANVLHLDNDVSKQQMYALLGECGPHLTSEQRAVIRDYYKQFNPLFLHTLQALIVSEVDKLNRKLEKISEDEDSGEWLIYIKRLYAPIWPILLFAIIILYVLFVIQLIRQGTTLWVQICILITGVNLFISVTLLVSMIYFFVKRELGKQGVIRWCMFAMIIVSPALIFVVSRFDMSIVVSGIQILGVIMITRIKRPSEIIRP
;
A
#
# COMPACT_ATOMS: atom_id res chain seq x y z
N MET A 1 4.63 9.96 46.49
CA MET A 1 4.61 9.56 45.06
C MET A 1 4.16 10.69 44.14
N TRP A 2 2.92 11.19 44.20
CA TRP A 2 2.49 12.33 43.37
C TRP A 2 3.17 13.67 43.73
N ALA A 3 3.45 13.89 45.02
CA ALA A 3 4.21 15.05 45.49
C ALA A 3 5.68 15.03 45.02
N ASP A 4 6.29 13.84 44.95
CA ASP A 4 7.67 13.67 44.48
C ASP A 4 7.76 13.85 42.97
N ILE A 5 6.76 13.36 42.22
CA ILE A 5 6.61 13.63 40.78
C ILE A 5 6.44 15.14 40.56
N ALA A 6 5.59 15.82 41.32
CA ALA A 6 5.40 17.28 41.21
C ALA A 6 6.66 18.08 41.55
N ALA A 7 7.44 17.66 42.55
CA ALA A 7 8.72 18.28 42.91
C ALA A 7 9.77 18.06 41.81
N PHE A 8 9.82 16.87 41.20
CA PHE A 8 10.70 16.55 40.09
C PHE A 8 10.35 17.33 38.81
N LEU A 9 9.05 17.45 38.50
CA LEU A 9 8.55 18.26 37.37
C LEU A 9 8.87 19.75 37.55
N LYS A 10 8.86 20.25 38.80
CA LYS A 10 9.21 21.64 39.14
C LYS A 10 10.72 21.90 39.07
N ALA A 11 11.55 20.90 39.40
CA ALA A 11 13.00 21.00 39.33
C ALA A 11 13.54 20.95 37.88
N ASN A 12 12.88 20.17 37.00
CA ASN A 12 13.26 20.00 35.59
C ASN A 12 12.13 20.43 34.65
N ALA A 13 11.68 21.68 34.79
CA ALA A 13 10.51 22.20 34.08
C ALA A 13 10.65 22.15 32.54
N SER A 14 11.86 22.35 32.01
CA SER A 14 12.16 22.28 30.57
C SER A 14 12.07 20.86 30.02
N GLU A 15 12.68 19.89 30.69
CA GLU A 15 12.67 18.47 30.28
C GLU A 15 11.26 17.88 30.39
N THR A 16 10.56 18.23 31.47
CA THR A 16 9.15 17.89 31.68
C THR A 16 8.25 18.38 30.55
N LEU A 17 8.43 19.63 30.13
CA LEU A 17 7.65 20.23 29.06
C LEU A 17 7.92 19.48 27.74
N ILE A 18 9.17 19.14 27.44
CA ILE A 18 9.53 18.35 26.25
C ILE A 18 8.89 16.96 26.29
N ILE A 19 8.97 16.25 27.41
CA ILE A 19 8.35 14.93 27.58
C ILE A 19 6.83 15.02 27.40
N SER A 20 6.19 16.05 27.94
CA SER A 20 4.75 16.28 27.80
C SER A 20 4.34 16.54 26.35
N ILE A 21 5.10 17.36 25.61
CA ILE A 21 4.86 17.60 24.18
C ILE A 21 5.01 16.30 23.39
N ILE A 22 6.12 15.57 23.59
CA ILE A 22 6.37 14.31 22.88
C ILE A 22 5.27 13.28 23.20
N GLY A 23 4.90 13.14 24.47
CA GLY A 23 3.83 12.24 24.89
C GLY A 23 2.48 12.59 24.25
N THR A 24 2.14 13.89 24.21
CA THR A 24 0.90 14.37 23.57
C THR A 24 0.90 14.06 22.07
N ILE A 25 2.02 14.29 21.38
CA ILE A 25 2.16 13.97 19.95
C ILE A 25 2.03 12.46 19.71
N LEU A 26 2.67 11.62 20.51
CA LEU A 26 2.61 10.15 20.37
C LEU A 26 1.18 9.63 20.57
N VAL A 27 0.46 10.11 21.60
CA VAL A 27 -0.94 9.75 21.84
C VAL A 27 -1.83 10.20 20.69
N TRP A 28 -1.62 11.41 20.18
CA TRP A 28 -2.36 11.92 19.04
C TRP A 28 -2.10 11.10 17.78
N MET A 29 -0.84 10.80 17.46
CA MET A 29 -0.45 9.96 16.32
C MET A 29 -1.05 8.56 16.43
N TYR A 30 -0.99 7.95 17.61
CA TYR A 30 -1.62 6.65 17.85
C TYR A 30 -3.11 6.68 17.54
N LYS A 31 -3.83 7.69 18.04
CA LYS A 31 -5.27 7.87 17.77
C LYS A 31 -5.55 8.05 16.28
N GLN A 32 -4.76 8.87 15.59
CA GLN A 32 -4.92 9.12 14.16
C GLN A 32 -4.69 7.85 13.32
N PHE A 33 -3.59 7.13 13.56
CA PHE A 33 -3.30 5.89 12.84
C PHE A 33 -4.34 4.82 13.11
N LYS A 34 -4.82 4.69 14.36
CA LYS A 34 -5.91 3.77 14.69
C LYS A 34 -7.17 4.12 13.89
N SER A 35 -7.59 5.38 13.92
CA SER A 35 -8.79 5.83 13.20
C SER A 35 -8.70 5.53 11.71
N MET A 36 -7.56 5.79 11.08
CA MET A 36 -7.35 5.53 9.65
C MET A 36 -7.34 4.03 9.30
N ILE A 37 -6.79 3.19 10.18
CA ILE A 37 -6.81 1.72 9.99
C ILE A 37 -8.24 1.20 10.11
N ASP A 38 -8.97 1.63 11.13
CA ASP A 38 -10.35 1.20 11.37
C ASP A 38 -11.28 1.65 10.21
N GLU A 39 -11.14 2.90 9.75
CA GLU A 39 -11.89 3.42 8.61
C GLU A 39 -11.58 2.64 7.31
N LYS A 40 -10.31 2.29 7.08
CA LYS A 40 -9.93 1.50 5.92
C LYS A 40 -10.54 0.10 5.95
N GLN A 41 -10.53 -0.57 7.10
CA GLN A 41 -11.15 -1.89 7.27
C GLN A 41 -12.66 -1.83 7.05
N GLN A 42 -13.33 -0.81 7.62
CA GLN A 42 -14.76 -0.61 7.44
C GLN A 42 -15.12 -0.33 5.97
N ASN A 43 -14.34 0.50 5.29
CA ASN A 43 -14.53 0.79 3.86
C ASN A 43 -14.32 -0.45 2.98
N GLU A 44 -13.33 -1.30 3.31
CA GLU A 44 -13.09 -2.56 2.60
C GLU A 44 -14.26 -3.53 2.78
N LEU A 45 -14.74 -3.70 4.01
CA LEU A 45 -15.91 -4.53 4.31
C LEU A 45 -17.16 -4.03 3.60
N MET A 46 -17.44 -2.72 3.67
CA MET A 46 -18.57 -2.09 2.97
C MET A 46 -18.48 -2.31 1.45
N THR A 47 -17.28 -2.20 0.88
CA THR A 47 -17.07 -2.44 -0.55
C THR A 47 -17.30 -3.90 -0.93
N ILE A 48 -16.86 -4.85 -0.10
CA ILE A 48 -17.08 -6.28 -0.32
C ILE A 48 -18.59 -6.60 -0.25
N GLN A 49 -19.28 -6.13 0.79
CA GLN A 49 -20.72 -6.33 0.96
C GLN A 49 -21.53 -5.71 -0.19
N LEU A 50 -21.17 -4.50 -0.62
CA LEU A 50 -21.82 -3.84 -1.75
C LEU A 50 -21.63 -4.66 -3.04
N LYS A 51 -20.41 -5.14 -3.32
CA LYS A 51 -20.13 -5.98 -4.49
C LYS A 51 -20.89 -7.30 -4.45
N GLN A 52 -20.92 -7.93 -3.28
CA GLN A 52 -21.66 -9.18 -3.07
C GLN A 52 -23.15 -8.97 -3.33
N GLY A 53 -23.75 -7.93 -2.73
CA GLY A 53 -25.16 -7.61 -2.95
C GLY A 53 -25.50 -7.30 -4.41
N LEU A 54 -24.63 -6.58 -5.12
CA LEU A 54 -24.81 -6.31 -6.54
C LEU A 54 -24.69 -7.57 -7.41
N PHE A 55 -23.67 -8.40 -7.16
CA PHE A 55 -23.45 -9.62 -7.95
C PHE A 55 -24.49 -10.69 -7.69
N THR A 56 -24.98 -10.86 -6.46
CA THR A 56 -26.11 -11.75 -6.17
C THR A 56 -27.39 -11.28 -6.87
N LYS A 57 -27.68 -9.96 -6.88
CA LYS A 57 -28.82 -9.41 -7.65
C LYS A 57 -28.66 -9.66 -9.15
N LEU A 58 -27.45 -9.48 -9.67
CA LEU A 58 -27.16 -9.70 -11.09
C LEU A 58 -27.29 -11.19 -11.46
N GLU A 59 -26.80 -12.10 -10.61
CA GLU A 59 -26.96 -13.54 -10.78
C GLU A 59 -28.44 -13.93 -10.88
N LEU A 60 -29.26 -13.45 -9.95
CA LEU A 60 -30.71 -13.69 -9.95
C LEU A 60 -31.38 -13.11 -11.20
N ALA A 61 -30.97 -11.92 -11.65
CA ALA A 61 -31.52 -11.31 -12.85
C ALA A 61 -31.15 -12.10 -14.12
N ILE A 62 -29.92 -12.61 -14.21
CA ILE A 62 -29.49 -13.47 -15.32
C ILE A 62 -30.29 -14.78 -15.30
N ALA A 63 -30.46 -15.41 -14.13
CA ALA A 63 -31.27 -16.61 -13.98
C ALA A 63 -32.73 -16.38 -14.39
N ASN A 64 -33.32 -15.24 -14.01
CA ASN A 64 -34.69 -14.87 -14.41
C ASN A 64 -34.81 -14.72 -15.93
N VAL A 65 -33.84 -14.10 -16.59
CA VAL A 65 -33.83 -13.99 -18.06
C VAL A 65 -33.70 -15.36 -18.71
N LEU A 66 -32.84 -16.23 -18.20
CA LEU A 66 -32.63 -17.58 -18.74
C LEU A 66 -33.86 -18.49 -18.57
N HIS A 67 -34.64 -18.32 -17.50
CA HIS A 67 -35.79 -19.19 -17.19
C HIS A 67 -37.15 -18.64 -17.65
N LEU A 68 -37.38 -17.34 -17.54
CA LEU A 68 -38.69 -16.72 -17.85
C LEU A 68 -38.73 -16.06 -19.25
N ASP A 69 -37.56 -15.68 -19.79
CA ASP A 69 -37.39 -15.02 -21.09
C ASP A 69 -38.36 -13.87 -21.40
N ASN A 70 -38.80 -13.12 -20.37
CA ASN A 70 -39.70 -11.99 -20.55
C ASN A 70 -38.93 -10.65 -20.68
N ASP A 71 -39.55 -9.69 -21.36
CA ASP A 71 -38.92 -8.38 -21.61
C ASP A 71 -38.64 -7.60 -20.32
N VAL A 72 -39.46 -7.80 -19.30
CA VAL A 72 -39.30 -7.19 -17.97
C VAL A 72 -38.01 -7.67 -17.29
N SER A 73 -37.71 -8.97 -17.33
CA SER A 73 -36.48 -9.53 -16.76
C SER A 73 -35.26 -9.06 -17.54
N LYS A 74 -35.36 -8.95 -18.87
CA LYS A 74 -34.27 -8.41 -19.71
C LYS A 74 -33.97 -6.95 -19.36
N GLN A 75 -35.00 -6.12 -19.20
CA GLN A 75 -34.85 -4.73 -18.76
C GLN A 75 -34.21 -4.64 -17.38
N GLN A 76 -34.66 -5.46 -16.43
CA GLN A 76 -34.08 -5.51 -15.08
C GLN A 76 -32.61 -5.95 -15.09
N MET A 77 -32.26 -6.95 -15.91
CA MET A 77 -30.89 -7.39 -16.09
C MET A 77 -30.01 -6.27 -16.68
N TYR A 78 -30.49 -5.54 -17.70
CA TYR A 78 -29.73 -4.42 -18.28
C TYR A 78 -29.49 -3.28 -17.29
N ALA A 79 -30.49 -2.95 -16.47
CA ALA A 79 -30.33 -1.97 -15.40
C ALA A 79 -29.23 -2.40 -14.42
N LEU A 80 -29.29 -3.65 -13.93
CA LEU A 80 -28.32 -4.21 -13.00
C LEU A 80 -26.91 -4.33 -13.60
N LEU A 81 -26.79 -4.64 -14.89
CA LEU A 81 -25.50 -4.63 -15.60
C LEU A 81 -24.89 -3.22 -15.67
N GLY A 82 -25.73 -2.20 -15.84
CA GLY A 82 -25.32 -0.79 -15.76
C GLY A 82 -24.81 -0.41 -14.38
N GLU A 83 -25.55 -0.76 -13.33
CA GLU A 83 -25.17 -0.51 -11.93
C GLU A 83 -23.89 -1.26 -11.53
N CYS A 84 -23.71 -2.51 -11.99
CA CYS A 84 -22.51 -3.31 -11.74
C CYS A 84 -21.29 -2.85 -12.55
N GLY A 85 -21.47 -2.01 -13.57
CA GLY A 85 -20.45 -1.54 -14.51
C GLY A 85 -19.07 -1.28 -13.88
N PRO A 86 -18.96 -0.44 -12.84
CA PRO A 86 -17.69 -0.10 -12.18
C PRO A 86 -16.97 -1.30 -11.54
N HIS A 87 -17.71 -2.34 -11.16
CA HIS A 87 -17.19 -3.48 -10.40
C HIS A 87 -16.89 -4.70 -11.25
N LEU A 88 -17.34 -4.72 -12.51
CA LEU A 88 -17.10 -5.83 -13.44
C LEU A 88 -15.65 -5.88 -13.92
N THR A 89 -15.13 -7.10 -14.05
CA THR A 89 -13.79 -7.36 -14.63
C THR A 89 -13.78 -7.12 -16.13
N SER A 90 -12.58 -7.02 -16.72
CA SER A 90 -12.41 -6.88 -18.18
C SER A 90 -13.03 -8.05 -18.95
N GLU A 91 -12.93 -9.26 -18.40
CA GLU A 91 -13.52 -10.48 -18.97
C GLU A 91 -15.05 -10.45 -18.93
N GLN A 92 -15.65 -10.13 -17.78
CA GLN A 92 -17.10 -10.00 -17.64
C GLN A 92 -17.64 -8.93 -18.60
N ARG A 93 -16.97 -7.78 -18.71
CA ARG A 93 -17.32 -6.72 -19.66
C ARG A 93 -17.17 -7.14 -21.13
N ALA A 94 -16.27 -8.07 -21.45
CA ALA A 94 -16.16 -8.63 -22.80
C ALA A 94 -17.36 -9.53 -23.10
N VAL A 95 -17.68 -10.46 -22.20
CA VAL A 95 -18.84 -11.37 -22.33
C VAL A 95 -20.15 -10.59 -22.46
N ILE A 96 -20.34 -9.53 -21.68
CA ILE A 96 -21.53 -8.66 -21.78
C ILE A 96 -21.61 -7.97 -23.16
N ARG A 97 -20.48 -7.47 -23.67
CA ARG A 97 -20.44 -6.84 -25.00
C ARG A 97 -20.74 -7.83 -26.11
N ASP A 98 -20.27 -9.06 -25.99
CA ASP A 98 -20.54 -10.11 -26.97
C ASP A 98 -21.99 -10.59 -26.91
N TYR A 99 -22.57 -10.64 -25.72
CA TYR A 99 -24.00 -10.84 -25.54
C TYR A 99 -24.82 -9.75 -26.23
N TYR A 100 -24.49 -8.47 -26.06
CA TYR A 100 -25.22 -7.37 -26.74
C TYR A 100 -25.11 -7.40 -28.27
N LYS A 101 -24.05 -8.00 -28.83
CA LYS A 101 -23.88 -8.11 -30.28
C LYS A 101 -24.67 -9.28 -30.88
N GLN A 102 -24.70 -10.40 -30.17
CA GLN A 102 -25.18 -11.66 -30.73
C GLN A 102 -26.52 -12.12 -30.14
N PHE A 103 -26.94 -11.55 -29.00
CA PHE A 103 -28.12 -11.93 -28.22
C PHE A 103 -28.22 -13.44 -27.94
N ASN A 104 -27.08 -14.12 -27.88
CA ASN A 104 -27.01 -15.56 -27.70
C ASN A 104 -27.04 -15.91 -26.19
N PRO A 105 -27.98 -16.74 -25.72
CA PRO A 105 -28.10 -17.12 -24.30
C PRO A 105 -26.88 -17.88 -23.76
N LEU A 106 -26.03 -18.47 -24.61
CA LEU A 106 -24.77 -19.10 -24.18
C LEU A 106 -23.81 -18.10 -23.49
N PHE A 107 -23.80 -16.83 -23.93
CA PHE A 107 -23.01 -15.79 -23.25
C PHE A 107 -23.59 -15.46 -21.87
N LEU A 108 -24.90 -15.56 -21.68
CA LEU A 108 -25.52 -15.38 -20.36
C LEU A 108 -25.15 -16.51 -19.41
N HIS A 109 -25.13 -17.76 -19.85
CA HIS A 109 -24.64 -18.88 -19.03
C HIS A 109 -23.17 -18.69 -18.63
N THR A 110 -22.33 -18.24 -19.57
CA THR A 110 -20.92 -17.94 -19.30
C THR A 110 -20.80 -16.79 -18.29
N LEU A 111 -21.58 -15.73 -18.46
CA LEU A 111 -21.60 -14.61 -17.54
C LEU A 111 -22.08 -15.04 -16.14
N GLN A 112 -23.13 -15.85 -16.06
CA GLN A 112 -23.63 -16.40 -14.80
C GLN A 112 -22.55 -17.18 -14.07
N ALA A 113 -21.82 -18.08 -14.76
CA ALA A 113 -20.73 -18.84 -14.16
C ALA A 113 -19.60 -17.93 -13.63
N LEU A 114 -19.24 -16.88 -14.37
CA LEU A 114 -18.25 -15.89 -13.94
C LEU A 114 -18.72 -15.08 -12.72
N ILE A 115 -20.00 -14.73 -12.66
CA ILE A 115 -20.59 -14.00 -11.53
C ILE A 115 -20.67 -14.90 -10.30
N VAL A 116 -21.16 -16.13 -10.41
CA VAL A 116 -21.20 -17.12 -9.32
C VAL A 116 -19.80 -17.34 -8.73
N SER A 117 -18.79 -17.54 -9.59
CA SER A 117 -17.41 -17.67 -9.13
C SER A 117 -16.92 -16.44 -8.35
N GLU A 118 -17.34 -15.24 -8.74
CA GLU A 118 -16.96 -14.02 -8.05
C GLU A 118 -17.73 -13.84 -6.73
N VAL A 119 -19.01 -14.21 -6.68
CA VAL A 119 -19.81 -14.27 -5.45
C VAL A 119 -19.18 -15.23 -4.45
N ASP A 120 -18.78 -16.44 -4.88
CA ASP A 120 -18.11 -17.41 -4.02
C ASP A 120 -16.78 -16.90 -3.48
N LYS A 121 -15.99 -16.19 -4.30
CA LYS A 121 -14.76 -15.54 -3.84
C LYS A 121 -15.03 -14.44 -2.81
N LEU A 122 -16.09 -13.66 -3.00
CA LEU A 122 -16.50 -12.63 -2.04
C LEU A 122 -17.00 -13.24 -0.74
N ASN A 123 -17.82 -14.30 -0.80
CA ASN A 123 -18.29 -15.06 0.36
C ASN A 123 -17.11 -15.59 1.17
N ARG A 124 -16.15 -16.26 0.53
CA ARG A 124 -14.94 -16.76 1.21
C ARG A 124 -14.10 -15.65 1.84
N LYS A 125 -14.13 -14.43 1.29
CA LYS A 125 -13.44 -13.27 1.91
C LYS A 125 -14.23 -12.75 3.10
N LEU A 126 -15.55 -12.66 3.00
CA LEU A 126 -16.42 -12.23 4.08
C LEU A 126 -16.35 -13.20 5.26
N GLU A 127 -16.42 -14.51 4.97
CA GLU A 127 -16.29 -15.58 5.95
C GLU A 127 -14.94 -15.51 6.65
N LYS A 128 -13.83 -15.32 5.92
CA LYS A 128 -12.52 -15.08 6.56
C LYS A 128 -12.48 -13.86 7.46
N ILE A 129 -13.16 -12.78 7.09
CA ILE A 129 -13.24 -11.57 7.92
C ILE A 129 -14.08 -11.85 9.17
N SER A 130 -15.16 -12.62 9.05
CA SER A 130 -16.04 -13.02 10.17
C SER A 130 -15.37 -14.02 11.10
N GLU A 131 -14.67 -15.03 10.56
CA GLU A 131 -13.88 -15.99 11.33
C GLU A 131 -12.69 -15.32 12.03
N ASP A 132 -12.07 -14.31 11.40
CA ASP A 132 -11.06 -13.44 12.03
C ASP A 132 -11.67 -12.53 13.11
N GLU A 133 -13.00 -12.36 13.20
CA GLU A 133 -13.65 -11.71 14.35
C GLU A 133 -13.91 -12.71 15.49
N ASP A 134 -14.30 -13.95 15.18
CA ASP A 134 -14.74 -14.95 16.17
C ASP A 134 -13.60 -15.81 16.77
N SER A 135 -12.52 -16.10 16.04
CA SER A 135 -11.58 -17.18 16.39
C SER A 135 -10.43 -16.83 17.35
N GLY A 136 -10.49 -15.68 18.03
CA GLY A 136 -9.51 -15.38 19.08
C GLY A 136 -9.46 -13.93 19.49
N GLU A 137 -10.57 -13.40 19.99
CA GLU A 137 -10.79 -11.97 20.33
C GLU A 137 -9.57 -11.28 20.96
N TRP A 138 -8.84 -11.97 21.83
CA TRP A 138 -7.61 -11.50 22.46
C TRP A 138 -6.44 -11.25 21.50
N LEU A 139 -6.15 -12.19 20.60
CA LEU A 139 -5.05 -12.04 19.62
C LEU A 139 -5.36 -10.97 18.59
N ILE A 140 -6.63 -10.83 18.18
CA ILE A 140 -7.07 -9.78 17.26
C ILE A 140 -7.01 -8.42 17.96
N TYR A 141 -7.45 -8.33 19.22
CA TYR A 141 -7.35 -7.11 20.01
C TYR A 141 -5.90 -6.66 20.18
N ILE A 142 -5.01 -7.59 20.50
CA ILE A 142 -3.56 -7.34 20.57
C ILE A 142 -3.05 -6.86 19.20
N LYS A 143 -3.35 -7.58 18.11
CA LYS A 143 -2.91 -7.18 16.76
C LYS A 143 -3.41 -5.79 16.37
N ARG A 144 -4.65 -5.43 16.73
CA ARG A 144 -5.25 -4.11 16.48
C ARG A 144 -4.62 -3.01 17.34
N LEU A 145 -4.21 -3.33 18.56
CA LEU A 145 -3.46 -2.44 19.45
C LEU A 145 -2.02 -2.19 18.95
N TYR A 146 -1.38 -3.22 18.38
CA TYR A 146 -0.01 -3.14 17.86
C TYR A 146 0.07 -2.58 16.43
N ALA A 147 -1.01 -2.64 15.64
CA ALA A 147 -1.01 -2.15 14.26
C ALA A 147 -0.59 -0.67 14.10
N PRO A 148 -1.03 0.27 14.97
CA PRO A 148 -0.58 1.66 14.93
C PRO A 148 0.87 1.87 15.36
N ILE A 149 1.48 0.90 16.06
CA ILE A 149 2.85 1.03 16.59
C ILE A 149 3.88 0.99 15.46
N TRP A 150 3.65 0.21 14.40
CA TRP A 150 4.55 0.15 13.25
C TRP A 150 4.78 1.52 12.57
N PRO A 151 3.73 2.28 12.20
CA PRO A 151 3.88 3.65 11.71
C PRO A 151 4.61 4.58 12.68
N ILE A 152 4.32 4.48 13.99
CA ILE A 152 4.97 5.31 15.02
C ILE A 152 6.47 4.97 15.10
N LEU A 153 6.81 3.68 15.10
CA LEU A 153 8.19 3.21 15.14
C LEU A 153 8.96 3.64 13.87
N LEU A 154 8.33 3.55 12.70
CA LEU A 154 8.90 4.05 11.45
C LEU A 154 9.13 5.57 11.51
N PHE A 155 8.18 6.33 12.04
CA PHE A 155 8.33 7.77 12.22
C PHE A 155 9.46 8.11 13.20
N ALA A 156 9.57 7.38 14.31
CA ALA A 156 10.66 7.54 15.27
C ALA A 156 12.03 7.24 14.65
N ILE A 157 12.13 6.18 13.83
CA ILE A 157 13.36 5.86 13.07
C ILE A 157 13.72 6.98 12.11
N ILE A 158 12.75 7.56 11.39
CA ILE A 158 12.99 8.70 10.49
C ILE A 158 13.48 9.92 11.26
N ILE A 159 12.88 10.24 12.41
CA ILE A 159 13.34 11.35 13.25
C ILE A 159 14.77 11.12 13.71
N LEU A 160 15.07 9.93 14.24
CA LEU A 160 16.41 9.57 14.70
C LEU A 160 17.42 9.67 13.56
N TYR A 161 17.05 9.21 12.36
CA TYR A 161 17.86 9.34 11.16
C TYR A 161 18.16 10.81 10.80
N VAL A 162 17.14 11.67 10.81
CA VAL A 162 17.32 13.11 10.53
C VAL A 162 18.24 13.76 11.58
N LEU A 163 18.04 13.46 12.86
CA LEU A 163 18.91 13.96 13.94
C LEU A 163 20.36 13.49 13.77
N PHE A 164 20.55 12.22 13.40
CA PHE A 164 21.87 11.66 13.11
C PHE A 164 22.56 12.40 11.95
N VAL A 165 21.85 12.66 10.84
CA VAL A 165 22.38 13.44 9.71
C VAL A 165 22.74 14.87 10.14
N ILE A 166 21.89 15.54 10.92
CA ILE A 166 22.18 16.89 11.43
C ILE A 166 23.43 16.89 12.32
N GLN A 167 23.60 15.88 13.17
CA GLN A 167 24.78 15.73 14.01
C GLN A 167 26.05 15.55 13.18
N LEU A 168 26.00 14.74 12.11
CA LEU A 168 27.12 14.58 11.18
C LEU A 168 27.46 15.89 10.45
N ILE A 169 26.44 16.66 10.03
CA ILE A 169 26.66 17.97 9.39
C ILE A 169 27.41 18.91 10.34
N ARG A 170 27.05 18.94 11.63
CA ARG A 170 27.72 19.80 12.62
C ARG A 170 29.19 19.46 12.85
N GLN A 171 29.62 18.24 12.53
CA GLN A 171 31.03 17.82 12.62
C GLN A 171 31.85 18.24 11.39
N GLY A 172 31.21 18.67 10.30
CA GLY A 172 31.89 19.10 9.08
C GLY A 172 32.65 20.42 9.30
N THR A 173 33.95 20.40 8.99
CA THR A 173 34.85 21.55 9.19
C THR A 173 34.61 22.71 8.21
N THR A 174 34.12 22.41 7.00
CA THR A 174 33.86 23.40 5.94
C THR A 174 32.43 23.28 5.42
N LEU A 175 31.85 24.39 4.96
CA LEU A 175 30.52 24.42 4.36
C LEU A 175 30.37 23.41 3.20
N TRP A 176 31.44 23.22 2.42
CA TRP A 176 31.44 22.25 1.32
C TRP A 176 31.27 20.81 1.82
N VAL A 177 32.02 20.43 2.85
CA VAL A 177 31.91 19.09 3.48
C VAL A 177 30.52 18.90 4.10
N GLN A 178 29.96 19.95 4.72
CA GLN A 178 28.61 19.92 5.27
C GLN A 178 27.54 19.65 4.20
N ILE A 179 27.65 20.30 3.04
CA ILE A 179 26.76 20.05 1.89
C ILE A 179 26.93 18.61 1.37
N CYS A 180 28.16 18.11 1.24
CA CYS A 180 28.42 16.74 0.80
C CYS A 180 27.86 15.69 1.78
N ILE A 181 27.95 15.93 3.09
CA ILE A 181 27.36 15.06 4.12
C ILE A 181 25.83 15.06 4.01
N LEU A 182 25.20 16.23 3.85
CA LEU A 182 23.76 16.34 3.65
C LEU A 182 23.31 15.55 2.40
N ILE A 183 23.98 15.75 1.27
CA ILE A 183 23.71 15.04 0.01
C ILE A 183 23.87 13.52 0.21
N THR A 184 24.91 13.10 0.93
CA THR A 184 25.13 11.69 1.26
C THR A 184 23.98 11.12 2.10
N GLY A 185 23.50 11.86 3.10
CA GLY A 185 22.33 11.49 3.89
C GLY A 185 21.06 11.37 3.03
N VAL A 186 20.84 12.27 2.08
CA VAL A 186 19.70 12.14 1.15
C VAL A 186 19.84 10.90 0.26
N ASN A 187 21.01 10.67 -0.32
CA ASN A 187 21.26 9.52 -1.19
C ASN A 187 21.09 8.18 -0.47
N LEU A 188 21.53 8.08 0.78
CA LEU A 188 21.33 6.90 1.63
C LEU A 188 19.86 6.67 1.92
N PHE A 189 19.11 7.72 2.27
CA PHE A 189 17.68 7.63 2.53
C PHE A 189 16.89 7.11 1.32
N ILE A 190 17.20 7.64 0.12
CA ILE A 190 16.60 7.19 -1.14
C ILE A 190 16.91 5.70 -1.38
N SER A 191 18.16 5.29 -1.17
CA SER A 191 18.60 3.91 -1.41
C SER A 191 17.93 2.91 -0.48
N VAL A 192 17.85 3.24 0.82
CA VAL A 192 17.15 2.41 1.81
C VAL A 192 15.66 2.32 1.48
N THR A 193 15.03 3.42 1.10
CA THR A 193 13.61 3.43 0.71
C THR A 193 13.33 2.52 -0.50
N LEU A 194 14.22 2.56 -1.50
CA LEU A 194 14.15 1.68 -2.67
C LEU A 194 14.42 0.22 -2.31
N LEU A 195 15.37 -0.05 -1.42
CA LEU A 195 15.63 -1.40 -0.92
C LEU A 195 14.39 -1.98 -0.21
N VAL A 196 13.75 -1.22 0.68
CA VAL A 196 12.51 -1.63 1.36
C VAL A 196 11.40 -1.89 0.35
N SER A 197 11.25 -1.01 -0.65
CA SER A 197 10.26 -1.18 -1.72
C SER A 197 10.52 -2.44 -2.55
N MET A 198 11.79 -2.75 -2.82
CA MET A 198 12.22 -3.93 -3.55
C MET A 198 11.93 -5.22 -2.77
N ILE A 199 12.20 -5.24 -1.46
CA ILE A 199 11.82 -6.34 -0.56
C ILE A 199 10.31 -6.53 -0.55
N TYR A 200 9.54 -5.43 -0.49
CA TYR A 200 8.08 -5.50 -0.55
C TYR A 200 7.56 -6.16 -1.84
N PHE A 201 8.08 -5.73 -3.00
CA PHE A 201 7.75 -6.37 -4.27
C PHE A 201 8.18 -7.84 -4.31
N PHE A 202 9.30 -8.18 -3.65
CA PHE A 202 9.78 -9.56 -3.52
C PHE A 202 8.78 -10.44 -2.81
N VAL A 203 8.32 -10.00 -1.65
CA VAL A 203 7.32 -10.72 -0.86
C VAL A 203 6.02 -10.92 -1.64
N LYS A 204 5.61 -9.91 -2.42
CA LYS A 204 4.41 -10.00 -3.27
C LYS A 204 4.55 -10.84 -4.53
N ARG A 205 5.76 -11.35 -4.84
CA ARG A 205 6.08 -12.07 -6.09
C ARG A 205 5.76 -11.27 -7.37
N GLU A 206 5.60 -9.96 -7.26
CA GLU A 206 5.33 -9.07 -8.40
C GLU A 206 6.61 -8.66 -9.15
N LEU A 207 7.77 -9.04 -8.62
CA LEU A 207 9.08 -8.69 -9.17
C LEU A 207 9.37 -9.23 -10.57
N GLY A 208 8.85 -10.42 -10.89
CA GLY A 208 9.05 -11.03 -12.22
C GLY A 208 8.46 -10.18 -13.35
N LYS A 209 7.46 -9.34 -13.02
CA LYS A 209 6.74 -8.50 -13.97
C LYS A 209 7.49 -7.22 -14.37
N GLN A 210 8.61 -6.90 -13.70
CA GLN A 210 9.30 -5.61 -13.91
C GLN A 210 10.42 -5.65 -14.95
N GLY A 211 10.89 -6.82 -15.36
CA GLY A 211 11.94 -6.98 -16.38
C GLY A 211 13.36 -6.68 -15.88
N VAL A 212 14.36 -7.38 -16.44
CA VAL A 212 15.76 -7.39 -15.97
C VAL A 212 16.42 -6.01 -15.97
N ILE A 213 16.07 -5.14 -16.92
CA ILE A 213 16.68 -3.79 -17.03
C ILE A 213 16.32 -2.93 -15.83
N ARG A 214 15.05 -2.93 -15.39
CA ARG A 214 14.61 -2.16 -14.21
C ARG A 214 15.27 -2.65 -12.93
N TRP A 215 15.48 -3.96 -12.83
CA TRP A 215 16.21 -4.59 -11.74
C TRP A 215 17.65 -4.12 -11.63
N CYS A 216 18.37 -4.10 -12.76
CA CYS A 216 19.74 -3.60 -12.80
C CYS A 216 19.80 -2.13 -12.35
N MET A 217 18.82 -1.31 -12.77
CA MET A 217 18.72 0.09 -12.34
C MET A 217 18.46 0.22 -10.84
N PHE A 218 17.55 -0.57 -10.25
CA PHE A 218 17.34 -0.55 -8.80
C PHE A 218 18.60 -0.97 -8.05
N ALA A 219 19.27 -2.04 -8.47
CA ALA A 219 20.52 -2.49 -7.86
C ALA A 219 21.60 -1.41 -7.93
N MET A 220 21.73 -0.73 -9.08
CA MET A 220 22.67 0.37 -9.26
C MET A 220 22.40 1.53 -8.30
N ILE A 221 21.14 1.95 -8.16
CA ILE A 221 20.75 3.05 -7.25
C ILE A 221 20.97 2.66 -5.78
N ILE A 222 20.68 1.41 -5.41
CA ILE A 222 20.82 0.91 -4.03
C ILE A 222 22.31 0.83 -3.64
N VAL A 223 23.16 0.37 -4.55
CA VAL A 223 24.59 0.18 -4.29
C VAL A 223 25.38 1.49 -4.45
N SER A 224 24.87 2.48 -5.18
CA SER A 224 25.62 3.71 -5.48
C SER A 224 26.16 4.47 -4.26
N PRO A 225 25.47 4.59 -3.10
CA PRO A 225 26.05 5.27 -1.93
C PRO A 225 27.28 4.57 -1.36
N ALA A 226 27.45 3.25 -1.60
CA ALA A 226 28.63 2.51 -1.15
C ALA A 226 29.93 3.06 -1.76
N LEU A 227 29.86 3.66 -2.97
CA LEU A 227 31.02 4.27 -3.64
C LEU A 227 31.66 5.38 -2.80
N ILE A 228 30.87 6.10 -2.00
CA ILE A 228 31.38 7.18 -1.12
C ILE A 228 32.33 6.60 -0.07
N PHE A 229 31.98 5.43 0.49
CA PHE A 229 32.79 4.75 1.50
C PHE A 229 34.01 4.04 0.89
N VAL A 230 33.86 3.40 -0.27
CA VAL A 230 34.95 2.68 -0.94
C VAL A 230 36.09 3.63 -1.34
N VAL A 231 35.77 4.82 -1.86
CA VAL A 231 36.77 5.81 -2.30
C VAL A 231 37.22 6.72 -1.15
N SER A 232 36.51 6.68 -0.01
CA SER A 232 36.77 7.51 1.17
C SER A 232 36.84 9.03 0.87
N ARG A 233 36.10 9.48 -0.15
CA ARG A 233 36.02 10.90 -0.55
C ARG A 233 34.56 11.35 -0.59
N PHE A 234 34.21 12.29 0.27
CA PHE A 234 32.86 12.85 0.36
C PHE A 234 32.43 13.62 -0.90
N ASP A 235 33.38 14.11 -1.70
CA ASP A 235 33.08 14.78 -2.99
C ASP A 235 32.38 13.85 -3.99
N MET A 236 32.53 12.54 -3.83
CA MET A 236 31.83 11.54 -4.65
C MET A 236 30.31 11.53 -4.40
N SER A 237 29.83 12.20 -3.35
CA SER A 237 28.39 12.34 -3.06
C SER A 237 27.62 12.96 -4.24
N ILE A 238 28.21 13.92 -4.95
CA ILE A 238 27.61 14.58 -6.13
C ILE A 238 27.47 13.58 -7.29
N VAL A 239 28.51 12.79 -7.52
CA VAL A 239 28.51 11.76 -8.58
C VAL A 239 27.46 10.69 -8.27
N VAL A 240 27.37 10.27 -7.01
CA VAL A 240 26.32 9.33 -6.56
C VAL A 240 24.93 9.91 -6.78
N SER A 241 24.69 11.17 -6.43
CA SER A 241 23.40 11.81 -6.72
C SER A 241 23.09 11.84 -8.22
N GLY A 242 24.09 12.12 -9.07
CA GLY A 242 23.94 12.04 -10.52
C GLY A 242 23.49 10.66 -11.01
N ILE A 243 24.13 9.60 -10.52
CA ILE A 243 23.76 8.20 -10.82
C ILE A 243 22.32 7.92 -10.38
N GLN A 244 21.95 8.33 -9.16
CA GLN A 244 20.60 8.08 -8.64
C GLN A 244 19.52 8.83 -9.42
N ILE A 245 19.74 10.10 -9.73
CA ILE A 245 18.79 10.92 -10.53
C ILE A 245 18.61 10.30 -11.92
N LEU A 246 19.70 9.97 -12.61
CA LEU A 246 19.64 9.33 -13.92
C LEU A 246 18.94 7.97 -13.86
N GLY A 247 19.22 7.16 -12.83
CA GLY A 247 18.56 5.88 -12.62
C GLY A 247 17.04 6.03 -12.45
N VAL A 248 16.59 6.98 -11.63
CA VAL A 248 15.16 7.27 -11.42
C VAL A 248 14.50 7.74 -12.73
N ILE A 249 15.14 8.65 -13.47
CA ILE A 249 14.64 9.12 -14.78
C ILE A 249 14.51 7.94 -15.76
N MET A 250 15.50 7.04 -15.81
CA MET A 250 15.41 5.87 -16.69
C MET A 250 14.28 4.92 -16.28
N ILE A 251 14.12 4.64 -14.98
CA ILE A 251 13.04 3.77 -14.49
C ILE A 251 11.65 4.30 -14.89
N THR A 252 11.44 5.61 -14.82
CA THR A 252 10.16 6.24 -15.21
C THR A 252 9.91 6.18 -16.72
N ARG A 253 10.96 6.21 -17.55
CA ARG A 253 10.83 6.18 -19.03
C ARG A 253 10.74 4.78 -19.61
N ILE A 254 11.32 3.77 -18.98
CA ILE A 254 11.29 2.39 -19.47
C ILE A 254 9.84 1.88 -19.39
N LYS A 255 9.23 1.48 -20.51
CA LYS A 255 7.91 0.85 -20.49
C LYS A 255 8.00 -0.49 -19.75
N ARG A 256 6.98 -0.82 -18.93
CA ARG A 256 6.89 -2.17 -18.34
C ARG A 256 6.84 -3.16 -19.50
N PRO A 257 7.58 -4.29 -19.43
CA PRO A 257 7.38 -5.35 -20.40
C PRO A 257 5.89 -5.73 -20.36
N SER A 258 5.23 -5.71 -21.52
CA SER A 258 3.89 -6.27 -21.64
C SER A 258 3.99 -7.70 -21.13
N GLU A 259 3.20 -8.05 -20.11
CA GLU A 259 3.11 -9.42 -19.61
C GLU A 259 3.01 -10.33 -20.85
N ILE A 260 4.02 -11.18 -21.03
CA ILE A 260 3.93 -12.26 -21.99
C ILE A 260 2.78 -13.10 -21.47
N ILE A 261 1.62 -12.95 -22.13
CA ILE A 261 0.50 -13.87 -22.07
C ILE A 261 1.14 -15.25 -22.23
N ARG A 262 1.30 -15.98 -21.13
CA ARG A 262 1.62 -17.39 -21.22
C ARG A 262 0.28 -18.14 -21.27
N PRO A 263 0.15 -19.08 -22.22
CA PRO A 263 -1.07 -19.87 -22.44
C PRO A 263 -1.44 -20.72 -21.24
#